data_AF-A0A928HLL5-F1
#
_entry.id   AF-A0A928HLL5-F1
#
_cell.length_a   1.000
_cell.length_b   1.000
_cell.length_c   1.000
_cell.angle_alpha   90.00
_cell.angle_beta   90.00
_cell.angle_gamma   90.00
#
_symmetry.space_group_name_H-M   'P 1'
#
loop_
_entity.id
_entity.type
_entity.pdbx_description
1 polymer ?
#
loop_
_entity_poly.entity_id
_entity_poly.type
_entity_poly.pdbx_seq_one_letter_code
_entity_poly.pdbx_strand_id
1 'polypeptide(L)'
;MKASYKTVVNYVKNLFPGVAPVASSDNPQLDAMVVYSLTSLRLYIVARNGHRYWYCFVNQADIPVARYILRSNGVRVETHNSYYSFGREPVLRVRTAYLTKNPNAKKFVDSVDKLDRTMIDDGLVKSRIEQIRQKMK
;
A
#
# COMPACT_ATOMS: atom_id res chain seq x y z
N MET A 1 14.97 6.06 -37.96
CA MET A 1 15.79 5.82 -36.75
C MET A 1 14.87 5.36 -35.62
N LYS A 2 15.02 4.12 -35.11
CA LYS A 2 14.20 3.63 -34.00
C LYS A 2 14.78 4.18 -32.70
N ALA A 3 14.00 4.95 -31.95
CA ALA A 3 14.40 5.37 -30.60
C ALA A 3 14.61 4.11 -29.75
N SER A 4 15.78 4.02 -29.10
CA SER A 4 16.08 2.96 -28.16
C SER A 4 15.02 2.93 -27.05
N TYR A 5 14.62 1.73 -26.62
CA TYR A 5 13.65 1.53 -25.54
C TYR A 5 14.02 2.31 -24.26
N LYS A 6 15.34 2.46 -24.00
CA LYS A 6 15.88 3.28 -22.91
C LYS A 6 15.51 4.76 -23.03
N THR A 7 15.50 5.30 -24.24
CA THR A 7 15.19 6.71 -24.52
C THR A 7 13.70 7.00 -24.28
N VAL A 8 12.82 6.07 -24.64
CA VAL A 8 11.37 6.20 -24.41
C VAL A 8 11.03 6.16 -22.92
N VAL A 9 11.67 5.26 -22.15
CA VAL A 9 11.47 5.17 -20.69
C VAL A 9 11.93 6.44 -19.98
N ASN A 10 13.04 7.06 -20.39
CA ASN A 10 13.49 8.32 -19.81
C ASN A 10 12.60 9.52 -20.21
N TYR A 11 12.05 9.52 -21.43
CA TYR A 11 11.14 10.56 -21.89
C TYR A 11 9.81 10.56 -21.12
N VAL A 12 9.26 9.38 -20.81
CA VAL A 12 8.03 9.25 -20.00
C VAL A 12 8.25 9.68 -18.55
N LYS A 13 9.44 9.43 -17.99
CA LYS A 13 9.79 9.88 -16.62
C LYS A 13 9.82 11.40 -16.49
N ASN A 14 10.22 12.12 -17.55
CA ASN A 14 10.31 13.58 -17.55
C ASN A 14 8.99 14.29 -17.85
N LEU A 15 8.03 13.62 -18.51
CA LEU A 15 6.70 14.19 -18.80
C LEU A 15 5.76 14.24 -17.59
N PHE A 16 6.06 13.50 -16.52
CA PHE A 16 5.27 13.50 -15.29
C PHE A 16 6.16 13.62 -14.04
N PRO A 17 6.72 14.81 -13.77
CA PRO A 17 7.44 15.06 -12.51
C PRO A 17 6.46 14.86 -11.34
N GLY A 18 6.59 13.74 -10.63
CA GLY A 18 5.70 13.34 -9.53
C GLY A 18 5.13 11.92 -9.63
N VAL A 19 5.31 11.23 -10.76
CA VAL A 19 5.07 9.78 -10.83
C VAL A 19 6.38 9.10 -10.44
N ALA A 20 6.63 9.04 -9.13
CA ALA A 20 7.64 8.13 -8.61
C ALA A 20 7.40 6.77 -9.28
N PRO A 21 8.41 6.16 -9.92
CA PRO A 21 8.25 4.81 -10.44
C PRO A 21 7.73 3.98 -9.28
N VAL A 22 6.59 3.33 -9.48
CA VAL A 22 6.07 2.36 -8.53
C VAL A 22 7.22 1.39 -8.33
N ALA A 23 7.90 1.46 -7.18
CA ALA A 23 8.89 0.46 -6.84
C ALA A 23 8.14 -0.86 -7.00
N SER A 24 8.56 -1.73 -7.91
CA SER A 24 7.97 -3.06 -7.99
C SER A 24 8.57 -3.79 -6.81
N SER A 25 7.77 -4.04 -5.77
CA SER A 25 8.22 -4.88 -4.66
C SER A 25 8.85 -6.17 -5.20
N ASP A 26 9.98 -6.53 -4.62
CA ASP A 26 10.70 -7.78 -4.83
C ASP A 26 9.92 -8.99 -4.32
N ASN A 27 9.00 -8.80 -3.36
CA ASN A 27 8.16 -9.87 -2.84
C ASN A 27 6.77 -9.37 -2.41
N PRO A 28 5.83 -9.18 -3.37
CA PRO A 28 4.48 -8.70 -3.09
C PRO A 28 3.67 -9.60 -2.14
N GLN A 29 3.93 -10.92 -2.14
CA GLN A 29 3.18 -11.83 -1.28
C GLN A 29 3.57 -11.65 0.19
N LEU A 30 4.87 -11.60 0.49
CA LEU A 30 5.36 -11.35 1.84
C LEU A 30 5.00 -9.94 2.32
N ASP A 31 5.06 -8.96 1.42
CA ASP A 31 4.60 -7.60 1.70
C ASP A 31 3.12 -7.55 2.07
N ALA A 32 2.27 -8.34 1.41
CA ALA A 32 0.86 -8.44 1.78
C ALA A 32 0.67 -9.04 3.18
N MET A 33 1.46 -10.06 3.55
CA MET A 33 1.47 -10.63 4.90
C MET A 33 1.90 -9.62 5.96
N VAL A 34 2.90 -8.80 5.66
CA VAL A 34 3.34 -7.72 6.57
C VAL A 34 2.22 -6.71 6.75
N VAL A 35 1.63 -6.19 5.67
CA VAL A 35 0.52 -5.24 5.77
C VAL A 35 -0.63 -5.84 6.55
N TYR A 36 -1.02 -7.09 6.27
CA TYR A 36 -2.06 -7.80 7.02
C TYR A 36 -1.76 -7.82 8.52
N SER A 37 -0.53 -8.18 8.90
CA SER A 37 -0.10 -8.33 10.30
C SER A 37 0.01 -6.99 11.04
N LEU A 38 0.36 -5.91 10.35
CA LEU A 38 0.42 -4.55 10.91
C LEU A 38 -0.96 -3.91 11.09
N THR A 39 -1.98 -4.51 10.51
CA THR A 39 -3.31 -3.91 10.41
C THR A 39 -4.29 -4.59 11.36
N SER A 40 -4.82 -3.84 12.32
CA SER A 40 -5.83 -4.34 13.27
C SER A 40 -7.18 -4.57 12.61
N LEU A 41 -7.53 -3.75 11.62
CA LEU A 41 -8.81 -3.81 10.93
C LEU A 41 -8.71 -3.28 9.49
N ARG A 42 -9.43 -3.92 8.57
CA ARG A 42 -9.54 -3.50 7.16
C ARG A 42 -11.01 -3.38 6.79
N LEU A 43 -11.44 -2.23 6.26
CA LEU A 43 -12.85 -1.97 5.96
C LEU A 43 -13.02 -1.20 4.66
N TYR A 44 -14.15 -1.44 3.99
CA TYR A 44 -14.61 -0.57 2.92
C TYR A 44 -15.71 0.36 3.43
N ILE A 45 -15.41 1.65 3.53
CA ILE A 45 -16.32 2.64 4.12
C ILE A 45 -16.64 3.72 3.09
N VAL A 46 -17.91 4.13 3.03
CA VAL A 46 -18.35 5.32 2.30
C VAL A 46 -18.20 6.52 3.23
N ALA A 47 -17.32 7.45 2.87
CA ALA A 47 -17.12 8.68 3.64
C ALA A 47 -18.27 9.66 3.40
N ARG A 48 -18.38 10.69 4.26
CA ARG A 48 -19.43 11.73 4.17
C ARG A 48 -19.47 12.47 2.84
N ASN A 49 -18.36 12.49 2.10
CA ASN A 49 -18.27 13.08 0.75
C ASN A 49 -18.79 12.14 -0.36
N GLY A 50 -19.44 11.02 -0.02
CA GLY A 50 -20.00 10.05 -0.95
C GLY A 50 -18.97 9.12 -1.61
N HIS A 51 -17.67 9.31 -1.36
CA HIS A 51 -16.64 8.45 -1.92
C HIS A 51 -16.41 7.21 -1.03
N ARG A 52 -16.24 6.06 -1.69
CA ARG A 52 -15.87 4.81 -1.03
C ARG A 52 -14.35 4.68 -0.96
N TYR A 53 -13.87 4.24 0.20
CA TYR A 53 -12.45 4.02 0.46
C TYR A 53 -12.24 2.64 1.07
N TRP A 54 -11.10 2.03 0.76
CA TRP A 54 -10.52 0.97 1.58
C TRP A 54 -9.72 1.61 2.71
N TYR A 55 -10.01 1.23 3.94
CA TYR A 55 -9.38 1.66 5.17
C TYR A 55 -8.52 0.54 5.73
N CYS A 56 -7.33 0.90 6.17
CA CYS A 56 -6.33 0.03 6.76
C CYS A 56 -5.90 0.69 8.08
N PHE A 57 -6.39 0.14 9.19
CA PHE A 57 -6.15 0.64 10.54
C PHE A 57 -4.84 0.07 11.06
N VAL A 58 -3.84 0.94 11.19
CA VAL A 58 -2.45 0.57 11.50
C VAL A 58 -2.01 1.37 12.72
N ASN A 59 -1.26 0.75 13.62
CA ASN A 59 -0.65 1.45 14.75
C ASN A 59 0.21 2.63 14.26
N GLN A 60 0.17 3.76 14.97
CA GLN A 60 0.84 4.98 14.53
C GLN A 60 2.34 4.80 14.24
N ALA A 61 3.02 3.95 15.03
CA ALA A 61 4.45 3.63 14.85
C ALA A 61 4.74 2.88 13.53
N ASP A 62 3.77 2.12 13.01
CA ASP A 62 3.92 1.25 11.84
C ASP A 62 3.38 1.86 10.54
N ILE A 63 2.69 3.01 10.62
CA ILE A 63 2.20 3.77 9.45
C ILE A 63 3.29 4.02 8.41
N PRO A 64 4.52 4.46 8.77
CA PRO A 64 5.57 4.67 7.78
C PRO A 64 5.91 3.40 7.00
N VAL A 65 6.01 2.26 7.68
CA VAL A 65 6.34 0.96 7.08
C VAL A 65 5.19 0.48 6.19
N ALA A 66 3.96 0.46 6.69
CA ALA A 66 2.79 0.06 5.93
C ALA A 66 2.59 0.94 4.68
N ARG A 67 2.77 2.27 4.81
CA ARG A 67 2.70 3.21 3.70
C ARG A 67 3.80 2.94 2.67
N TYR A 68 5.02 2.66 3.10
CA TYR A 68 6.12 2.31 2.21
C TYR A 68 5.77 1.07 1.38
N ILE A 69 5.35 -0.02 2.04
CA ILE A 69 4.98 -1.28 1.37
C ILE A 69 3.85 -1.05 0.37
N LEU A 70 2.78 -0.37 0.78
CA LEU A 70 1.64 -0.10 -0.07
C LEU A 70 2.05 0.68 -1.33
N ARG A 71 2.88 1.71 -1.18
CA ARG A 71 3.41 2.48 -2.32
C ARG A 71 4.33 1.65 -3.22
N SER A 72 5.17 0.80 -2.63
CA SER A 72 6.02 -0.18 -3.32
C SER A 72 5.24 -1.36 -3.92
N ASN A 73 3.92 -1.38 -3.78
CA ASN A 73 3.04 -2.31 -4.48
C ASN A 73 2.01 -1.55 -5.34
N GLY A 74 2.29 -0.28 -5.64
CA GLY A 74 1.48 0.56 -6.52
C GLY A 74 0.20 1.08 -5.87
N VAL A 75 0.01 0.95 -4.57
CA VAL A 75 -1.16 1.46 -3.85
C VAL A 75 -0.88 2.86 -3.32
N ARG A 76 -1.54 3.85 -3.93
CA ARG A 76 -1.47 5.25 -3.49
C ARG A 76 -2.39 5.49 -2.30
N VAL A 77 -1.82 5.37 -1.10
CA VAL A 77 -2.54 5.63 0.16
C VAL A 77 -2.35 7.05 0.67
N GLU A 78 -3.44 7.59 1.23
CA GLU A 78 -3.48 8.79 2.04
C GLU A 78 -3.45 8.42 3.53
N THR A 79 -2.97 9.33 4.37
CA THR A 79 -3.14 9.22 5.83
C THR A 79 -4.27 10.10 6.28
N HIS A 80 -5.13 9.53 7.10
CA HIS A 80 -6.34 10.17 7.58
C HIS A 80 -6.51 9.87 9.07
N ASN A 81 -7.24 10.71 9.79
CA ASN A 81 -7.65 10.41 11.15
C ASN A 81 -9.11 9.95 11.10
N SER A 82 -9.31 8.64 11.26
CA SER A 82 -10.63 8.00 11.32
C SER A 82 -11.28 8.22 12.68
N TYR A 83 -12.61 8.22 12.72
CA TYR A 83 -13.41 8.26 13.95
C TYR A 83 -14.34 7.03 14.07
N TYR A 84 -14.12 5.98 13.27
CA TYR A 84 -15.08 4.88 13.09
C TYR A 84 -14.97 3.72 14.09
N SER A 85 -13.79 3.46 14.66
CA SER A 85 -13.50 2.24 15.42
C SER A 85 -13.37 2.50 16.93
N PHE A 86 -12.45 3.37 17.36
CA PHE A 86 -12.14 3.55 18.80
C PHE A 86 -11.76 4.99 19.21
N GLY A 87 -12.21 5.99 18.44
CA GLY A 87 -11.81 7.39 18.60
C GLY A 87 -10.97 7.86 17.42
N ARG A 88 -10.20 8.94 17.61
CA ARG A 88 -9.38 9.55 16.55
C ARG A 88 -8.12 8.71 16.31
N GLU A 89 -8.19 7.78 15.36
CA GLU A 89 -7.07 6.89 15.03
C GLU A 89 -6.47 7.21 13.66
N PRO A 90 -5.14 7.23 13.52
CA PRO A 90 -4.51 7.42 12.23
C PRO A 90 -4.67 6.14 11.39
N VAL A 91 -5.12 6.29 10.16
CA VAL A 91 -5.38 5.20 9.22
C VAL A 91 -4.73 5.48 7.88
N LEU A 92 -4.42 4.41 7.16
CA LEU A 92 -4.14 4.48 5.73
C LEU A 92 -5.41 4.22 4.97
N ARG A 93 -5.70 5.05 3.96
CA ARG A 93 -6.87 4.84 3.10
C ARG A 93 -6.55 5.05 1.64
N VAL A 94 -7.30 4.38 0.77
CA VAL A 94 -7.24 4.57 -0.69
C VAL A 94 -8.65 4.62 -1.27
N ARG A 95 -8.89 5.51 -2.23
CA ARG A 95 -10.18 5.59 -2.94
C ARG A 95 -10.40 4.31 -3.74
N THR A 96 -11.57 3.70 -3.63
CA THR A 96 -11.87 2.49 -4.43
C THR A 96 -11.90 2.77 -5.92
N ALA A 97 -12.33 3.97 -6.35
CA ALA A 97 -12.29 4.38 -7.75
C ALA A 97 -10.86 4.38 -8.33
N TYR A 98 -9.84 4.65 -7.50
CA TYR A 98 -8.45 4.51 -7.92
C TYR A 98 -8.08 3.03 -8.12
N LEU A 99 -8.49 2.14 -7.20
CA LEU A 99 -8.26 0.70 -7.32
C LEU A 99 -8.92 0.12 -8.58
N THR A 100 -10.15 0.54 -8.91
CA THR A 100 -10.84 0.11 -10.14
C THR A 100 -10.06 0.47 -11.40
N LYS A 101 -9.38 1.63 -11.41
CA LYS A 101 -8.56 2.08 -12.54
C LYS A 101 -7.13 1.51 -12.53
N ASN A 102 -6.72 0.82 -11.47
CA ASN A 102 -5.37 0.29 -11.30
C ASN A 102 -5.41 -1.19 -10.88
N PRO A 103 -5.54 -2.13 -11.84
CA PRO A 103 -5.71 -3.55 -11.56
C PRO A 103 -4.61 -4.16 -10.67
N ASN A 104 -3.36 -3.72 -10.82
CA ASN A 104 -2.25 -4.21 -9.99
C ASN A 104 -2.40 -3.77 -8.52
N ALA A 105 -2.74 -2.50 -8.29
CA ALA A 105 -2.99 -1.99 -6.94
C ALA A 105 -4.20 -2.68 -6.31
N LYS A 106 -5.26 -2.90 -7.10
CA LYS A 106 -6.43 -3.68 -6.66
C LYS A 106 -6.05 -5.11 -6.31
N LYS A 107 -5.28 -5.80 -7.16
CA LYS A 107 -4.84 -7.18 -6.92
C LYS A 107 -4.06 -7.28 -5.61
N PHE A 108 -3.17 -6.33 -5.32
CA PHE A 108 -2.43 -6.31 -4.07
C PHE A 108 -3.34 -6.08 -2.85
N VAL A 109 -4.25 -5.08 -2.91
CA VAL A 109 -5.23 -4.84 -1.84
C VAL A 109 -6.11 -6.06 -1.61
N ASP A 110 -6.61 -6.70 -2.67
CA ASP A 110 -7.41 -7.92 -2.59
C ASP A 110 -6.60 -9.08 -1.99
N SER A 111 -5.29 -9.18 -2.27
CA SER A 111 -4.41 -10.17 -1.62
C SER A 111 -4.30 -9.93 -0.13
N VAL A 112 -4.16 -8.68 0.32
CA VAL A 112 -4.14 -8.34 1.75
C VAL A 112 -5.47 -8.68 2.41
N ASP A 113 -6.60 -8.36 1.77
CA ASP A 113 -7.94 -8.60 2.32
C ASP A 113 -8.29 -10.10 2.43
N LYS A 114 -7.74 -10.94 1.56
CA LYS A 114 -7.98 -12.40 1.53
C LYS A 114 -7.06 -13.20 2.44
N LEU A 115 -6.04 -12.59 3.04
CA LEU A 115 -5.17 -13.28 3.98
C LEU A 115 -5.93 -13.65 5.25
N ASP A 116 -5.58 -14.80 5.80
CA ASP A 116 -6.03 -15.28 7.11
C ASP A 116 -4.81 -15.35 8.04
N ARG A 117 -5.03 -15.22 9.36
CA ARG A 117 -3.98 -15.33 10.38
C ARG A 117 -3.23 -16.66 10.29
N THR A 118 -3.90 -17.74 9.91
CA THR A 118 -3.29 -19.07 9.71
C THR A 118 -2.27 -19.12 8.56
N MET A 119 -2.31 -18.15 7.64
CA MET A 119 -1.40 -18.04 6.50
C MET A 119 -0.16 -17.18 6.83
N ILE A 120 -0.05 -16.67 8.05
CA ILE A 120 1.00 -15.73 8.45
C ILE A 120 2.13 -16.48 9.15
N ASP A 121 3.33 -16.34 8.61
CA ASP A 121 4.57 -16.68 9.30
C ASP A 121 5.12 -15.44 9.99
N ASP A 122 4.96 -15.39 11.32
CA ASP A 122 5.40 -14.25 12.14
C ASP A 122 6.92 -14.02 12.07
N GLY A 123 7.72 -15.08 11.87
CA GLY A 123 9.17 -14.98 11.73
C GLY A 123 9.57 -14.27 10.44
N LEU A 124 8.94 -14.66 9.32
CA LEU A 124 9.15 -14.01 8.02
C LEU A 124 8.65 -12.57 8.02
N VAL A 125 7.48 -12.30 8.62
CA VAL A 125 6.91 -10.95 8.74
C VAL A 125 7.87 -10.04 9.52
N LYS A 126 8.35 -10.49 10.68
CA LYS A 126 9.27 -9.70 11.51
C LYS A 126 10.57 -9.39 10.78
N SER A 127 11.17 -10.39 10.12
CA SER A 127 12.38 -10.22 9.31
C SER A 127 12.17 -9.19 8.19
N ARG A 128 11.04 -9.27 7.48
CA ARG A 128 10.71 -8.34 6.40
C ARG A 128 10.50 -6.91 6.89
N ILE A 129 9.84 -6.72 8.03
CA ILE A 129 9.67 -5.38 8.65
C ILE A 129 11.03 -4.74 8.92
N GLU A 130 11.97 -5.48 9.51
CA GLU A 130 13.31 -4.95 9.80
C GLU A 130 14.09 -4.60 8.53
N GLN A 131 14.03 -5.44 7.50
CA GLN A 131 14.62 -5.12 6.19
C GLN A 131 14.06 -3.83 5.59
N ILE A 132 12.74 -3.62 5.69
CA ILE A 132 12.11 -2.40 5.19
C ILE A 132 12.53 -1.19 6.01
N ARG A 133 12.56 -1.30 7.34
CA ARG A 133 13.05 -0.23 8.23
C ARG A 133 14.49 0.17 7.90
N GLN A 134 15.36 -0.78 7.53
CA GLN A 134 16.71 -0.50 7.06
C GLN A 134 16.74 0.23 5.71
N LYS A 135 15.86 -0.12 4.77
CA LYS A 135 15.73 0.55 3.45
C LYS A 135 15.17 1.98 3.55
N MET A 136 14.53 2.33 4.66
CA MET A 136 13.93 3.64 4.90
C MET A 136 14.89 4.65 5.57
N LYS A 137 16.05 4.20 6.06
CA LYS A 137 17.12 5.04 6.61
C LYS A 137 18.00 5.57 5.48
#